data_AF-A0A927FKN6-F1
#
_entry.id   AF-A0A927FKN6-F1
#
_cell.length_a   1.000
_cell.length_b   1.000
_cell.length_c   1.000
_cell.angle_alpha   90.00
_cell.angle_beta   90.00
_cell.angle_gamma   90.00
#
_symmetry.space_group_name_H-M   'P 1'
#
loop_
_entity.id
_entity.type
_entity.pdbx_description
1 polymer ?
#
loop_
_entity_poly.entity_id
_entity_poly.type
_entity_poly.pdbx_seq_one_letter_code
_entity_poly.pdbx_strand_id
1 'polypeptide(L)'
;MPDEVAATDEARIPSEDELERTATPATVRRAPKFSAFMIVGALVGMVLGLLFVAIVQPGPDEVGGGAGLIGFLDGEGSVRLLGIVTGGVVGTFVGGALAVRADRRSRPPRLDR
;
A
#
# COMPACT_ATOMS: atom_id res chain seq x y z
N MET A 1 20.96 -60.51 -9.07
CA MET A 1 21.15 -59.17 -9.68
C MET A 1 20.29 -58.21 -8.88
N PRO A 2 20.84 -57.49 -7.88
CA PRO A 2 20.08 -56.56 -7.07
C PRO A 2 20.25 -55.15 -7.61
N ASP A 3 19.53 -54.81 -8.67
CA ASP A 3 19.28 -53.42 -9.06
C ASP A 3 17.81 -53.13 -8.73
N GLU A 4 17.50 -53.19 -7.43
CA GLU A 4 16.22 -52.74 -6.90
C GLU A 4 16.27 -51.22 -6.80
N VAL A 5 15.92 -50.61 -7.93
CA VAL A 5 15.32 -49.29 -8.12
C VAL A 5 15.36 -48.43 -6.85
N ALA A 6 16.42 -47.63 -6.72
CA ALA A 6 16.45 -46.48 -5.84
C ALA A 6 15.33 -45.53 -6.27
N ALA A 7 14.13 -45.74 -5.73
CA ALA A 7 13.02 -44.83 -5.85
C ALA A 7 13.41 -43.54 -5.14
N THR A 8 13.86 -42.58 -5.94
CA THR A 8 14.07 -41.20 -5.53
C THR A 8 12.79 -40.70 -4.86
N ASP A 9 12.89 -40.46 -3.55
CA ASP A 9 11.86 -39.95 -2.64
C ASP A 9 11.53 -38.48 -2.94
N GLU A 10 11.22 -38.17 -4.19
CA GLU A 10 10.77 -36.85 -4.61
C GLU A 10 9.23 -36.82 -4.60
N ALA A 11 8.69 -36.12 -3.61
CA ALA A 11 7.27 -35.73 -3.42
C ALA A 11 6.34 -36.61 -2.57
N ARG A 12 6.84 -37.31 -1.53
CA ARG A 12 5.95 -37.71 -0.41
C ARG A 12 5.77 -36.52 0.54
N ILE A 13 4.54 -36.01 0.68
CA ILE A 13 4.22 -35.03 1.74
C ILE A 13 4.56 -35.70 3.09
N PRO A 14 5.47 -35.15 3.91
CA PRO A 14 5.88 -35.78 5.17
C PRO A 14 4.72 -35.98 6.13
N SER A 15 4.77 -37.06 6.91
CA SER A 15 3.78 -37.34 7.95
C SER A 15 3.83 -36.32 9.10
N GLU A 16 2.75 -36.16 9.85
CA GLU A 16 2.64 -35.17 10.94
C GLU A 16 3.74 -35.37 12.01
N ASP A 17 4.03 -36.62 12.35
CA ASP A 17 5.09 -37.01 13.30
C ASP A 17 6.53 -36.72 12.81
N GLU A 18 6.73 -36.67 11.49
CA GLU A 18 8.02 -36.31 10.87
C GLU A 18 8.16 -34.79 10.75
N LEU A 19 7.04 -34.10 10.51
CA LEU A 19 6.96 -32.65 10.53
C LEU A 19 7.27 -32.14 11.93
N GLU A 20 6.70 -32.72 12.98
CA GLU A 20 6.93 -32.27 14.36
C GLU A 20 8.40 -32.44 14.81
N ARG A 21 9.08 -33.46 14.28
CA ARG A 21 10.51 -33.72 14.56
C ARG A 21 11.47 -32.82 13.78
N THR A 22 11.06 -32.36 12.59
CA THR A 22 11.95 -31.66 11.65
C THR A 22 11.59 -30.18 11.46
N ALA A 23 10.38 -29.78 11.84
CA ALA A 23 9.89 -28.43 11.63
C ALA A 23 10.55 -27.45 12.59
N THR A 24 11.37 -26.58 12.01
CA THR A 24 11.76 -25.33 12.67
C THR A 24 10.51 -24.44 12.75
N PRO A 25 10.14 -23.88 13.92
CA PRO A 25 8.97 -23.02 14.05
C PRO A 25 9.11 -21.79 13.15
N ALA A 26 8.50 -21.85 11.97
CA ALA A 26 8.47 -20.77 11.01
C ALA A 26 7.32 -19.82 11.39
N THR A 27 7.66 -18.68 11.98
CA THR A 27 6.65 -17.64 12.23
C THR A 27 6.20 -17.07 10.89
N VAL A 28 4.99 -17.42 10.45
CA VAL A 28 4.39 -16.84 9.24
C VAL A 28 4.09 -15.38 9.50
N ARG A 29 5.02 -14.49 9.13
CA ARG A 29 4.78 -13.05 9.19
C ARG A 29 3.74 -12.70 8.13
N ARG A 30 2.50 -12.39 8.54
CA ARG A 30 1.57 -11.66 7.67
C ARG A 30 2.19 -10.29 7.39
N ALA A 31 2.77 -10.12 6.21
CA ALA A 31 3.21 -8.81 5.76
C ALA A 31 1.98 -7.89 5.70
N PRO A 32 2.00 -6.72 6.37
CA PRO A 32 0.96 -5.72 6.18
C PRO A 32 0.90 -5.35 4.69
N LYS A 33 -0.30 -5.28 4.12
CA LYS A 33 -0.48 -4.83 2.73
C LYS A 33 -0.23 -3.32 2.65
N PHE A 34 1.04 -2.90 2.57
CA PHE A 34 1.44 -1.49 2.46
C PHE A 34 0.72 -0.78 1.31
N SER A 35 0.48 -1.47 0.20
CA SER A 35 -0.29 -0.98 -0.93
C SER A 35 -1.70 -0.56 -0.56
N ALA A 36 -2.40 -1.30 0.31
CA ALA A 36 -3.76 -0.95 0.73
C ALA A 36 -3.78 0.37 1.49
N PHE A 37 -2.83 0.59 2.40
CA PHE A 37 -2.72 1.85 3.14
C PHE A 37 -2.40 3.04 2.23
N MET A 38 -1.50 2.85 1.26
CA MET A 38 -1.15 3.89 0.30
C MET A 38 -2.34 4.24 -0.60
N ILE A 39 -3.07 3.24 -1.12
CA ILE A 39 -4.25 3.46 -1.96
C ILE A 39 -5.35 4.17 -1.19
N VAL A 40 -5.68 3.70 0.02
CA VAL A 40 -6.69 4.35 0.86
C VAL A 40 -6.28 5.78 1.20
N GLY A 41 -5.02 5.99 1.57
CA GLY A 41 -4.47 7.31 1.83
C GLY A 41 -4.60 8.23 0.61
N ALA A 42 -4.26 7.75 -0.59
CA ALA A 42 -4.40 8.49 -1.83
C ALA A 42 -5.84 8.90 -2.10
N LEU A 43 -6.79 7.96 -1.99
CA LEU A 43 -8.21 8.23 -2.22
C LEU A 43 -8.76 9.27 -1.24
N VAL A 44 -8.46 9.12 0.05
CA VAL A 44 -8.85 10.10 1.08
C VAL A 44 -8.22 11.46 0.80
N GLY A 45 -6.94 11.48 0.44
CA GLY A 45 -6.23 12.71 0.08
C GLY A 45 -6.82 13.42 -1.13
N MET A 46 -7.19 12.68 -2.19
CA MET A 46 -7.88 13.23 -3.37
C MET A 46 -9.19 13.90 -3.00
N VAL A 47 -10.01 13.24 -2.16
CA VAL A 47 -11.29 13.79 -1.70
C VAL A 47 -11.08 15.05 -0.86
N LEU A 48 -10.11 15.03 0.07
CA LEU A 48 -9.79 16.19 0.90
C LEU A 48 -9.21 17.35 0.09
N GLY A 49 -8.37 17.07 -0.91
CA GLY A 49 -7.82 18.07 -1.82
C GLY A 49 -8.91 18.74 -2.66
N LEU A 50 -9.86 17.96 -3.15
CA LEU A 50 -11.03 18.49 -3.85
C LEU A 50 -11.91 19.34 -2.92
N LEU A 51 -12.18 18.85 -1.70
CA LEU A 51 -12.96 19.57 -0.70
C LEU A 51 -12.28 20.88 -0.31
N PHE A 52 -10.96 20.88 -0.17
CA PHE A 52 -10.18 22.08 0.14
C PHE A 52 -10.33 23.15 -0.95
N VAL A 53 -10.18 22.77 -2.23
CA VAL A 53 -10.42 23.69 -3.36
C VAL A 53 -11.85 24.22 -3.36
N ALA A 54 -12.84 23.36 -3.07
CA ALA A 54 -14.25 23.76 -3.03
C ALA A 54 -14.58 24.75 -1.90
N ILE A 55 -13.90 24.65 -0.75
CA ILE A 55 -14.09 25.53 0.41
C ILE A 55 -13.36 26.85 0.23
N VAL A 56 -12.10 26.80 -0.23
CA VAL A 56 -11.24 27.99 -0.29
C VAL A 56 -11.64 28.91 -1.45
N GLN A 57 -12.23 28.37 -2.52
CA GLN A 57 -12.66 29.11 -3.73
C GLN A 57 -11.66 30.21 -4.15
N PRO A 58 -10.59 29.86 -4.88
CA PRO A 58 -9.60 30.84 -5.30
C PRO A 58 -10.27 31.97 -6.07
N GLY A 59 -9.86 33.20 -5.79
CA GLY A 59 -10.46 34.40 -6.39
C GLY A 59 -10.27 34.43 -7.91
N PRO A 60 -11.15 35.11 -8.67
CA PRO A 60 -11.04 35.21 -10.12
C PRO A 60 -9.72 35.85 -10.61
N ASP A 61 -9.02 36.60 -9.75
CA ASP A 61 -7.70 37.17 -10.03
C ASP A 61 -6.54 36.16 -9.82
N GLU A 62 -6.76 35.10 -9.03
CA GLU A 62 -5.77 34.05 -8.73
C GLU A 62 -5.80 32.94 -9.79
N VAL A 63 -6.95 32.75 -10.41
CA VAL A 63 -7.18 31.78 -11.48
C VAL A 63 -6.97 32.50 -12.81
N GLY A 64 -5.72 32.65 -13.22
CA GLY A 64 -5.38 33.28 -14.50
C GLY A 64 -6.23 32.69 -15.63
N GLY A 65 -6.93 33.55 -16.37
CA GLY A 65 -7.82 33.20 -17.50
C GLY A 65 -7.07 32.67 -18.72
N GLY A 66 -6.11 31.77 -18.50
CA GLY A 66 -5.37 31.06 -19.51
C GLY A 66 -6.20 29.88 -19.98
N ALA A 67 -6.68 29.96 -21.22
CA ALA A 67 -7.32 28.88 -21.95
C ALA A 67 -6.48 27.60 -21.84
N GLY A 68 -6.90 26.67 -20.98
CA GLY A 68 -6.34 25.33 -20.96
C GLY A 68 -6.44 24.70 -22.34
N LEU A 69 -5.41 23.96 -22.76
CA LEU A 69 -5.36 23.27 -24.06
C LEU A 69 -6.55 22.32 -24.31
N ILE A 70 -7.33 22.01 -23.26
CA ILE A 70 -8.58 21.24 -23.29
C ILE A 70 -9.58 21.96 -22.36
N GLY A 71 -10.84 22.12 -22.76
CA GLY A 71 -11.82 22.95 -22.04
C GLY A 71 -12.13 22.55 -20.58
N PHE A 72 -11.74 21.35 -20.14
CA PHE A 72 -11.84 20.95 -18.73
C PHE A 72 -10.62 21.37 -17.88
N LEU A 73 -9.53 21.80 -18.51
CA LEU A 73 -8.32 22.38 -17.89
C LEU A 73 -8.35 23.91 -17.92
N ASP A 74 -9.47 24.51 -18.25
CA ASP A 74 -9.66 25.93 -17.98
C ASP A 74 -9.41 26.23 -16.50
N GLY A 75 -9.10 27.47 -16.16
CA GLY A 75 -8.47 27.83 -14.88
C GLY A 75 -9.10 27.16 -13.65
N GLU A 76 -10.43 27.14 -13.56
CA GLU A 76 -11.15 26.49 -12.45
C GLU A 76 -10.98 24.96 -12.42
N GLY A 77 -11.02 24.30 -13.58
CA GLY A 77 -10.83 22.86 -13.70
C GLY A 77 -9.39 22.43 -13.42
N SER A 78 -8.42 23.27 -13.80
CA SER A 78 -7.00 23.06 -13.49
C SER A 78 -6.70 23.12 -11.99
N VAL A 79 -7.28 24.08 -11.25
CA VAL A 79 -7.07 24.15 -9.79
C VAL A 79 -7.69 22.94 -9.09
N ARG A 80 -8.87 22.49 -9.51
CA ARG A 80 -9.50 21.27 -8.97
C ARG A 80 -8.66 20.03 -9.23
N LEU A 81 -8.15 19.87 -10.45
CA LEU A 81 -7.27 18.75 -10.80
C LEU A 81 -5.99 18.78 -9.96
N LEU A 82 -5.37 19.95 -9.83
CA LEU A 82 -4.17 20.11 -9.01
C LEU A 82 -4.45 19.78 -7.54
N GLY A 83 -5.59 20.21 -7.00
CA GLY A 83 -6.03 19.87 -5.65
C GLY A 83 -6.20 18.36 -5.45
N ILE A 84 -6.85 17.67 -6.40
CA ILE A 84 -7.01 16.21 -6.39
C ILE A 84 -5.64 15.53 -6.42
N VAL A 85 -4.77 15.89 -7.37
CA VAL A 85 -3.46 15.24 -7.54
C VAL A 85 -2.58 15.48 -6.31
N THR A 86 -2.46 16.73 -5.87
CA THR A 86 -1.64 17.08 -4.70
C THR A 86 -2.18 16.41 -3.44
N GLY A 87 -3.49 16.46 -3.24
CA GLY A 87 -4.16 15.76 -2.15
C GLY A 87 -3.88 14.25 -2.17
N GLY A 88 -3.98 13.62 -3.34
CA GLY A 88 -3.68 12.19 -3.51
C GLY A 88 -2.22 11.84 -3.20
N VAL A 89 -1.27 12.66 -3.65
CA VAL A 89 0.16 12.47 -3.35
C VAL A 89 0.40 12.57 -1.84
N VAL A 90 -0.07 13.64 -1.19
CA VAL A 90 0.06 13.83 0.26
C VAL A 90 -0.60 12.67 1.02
N GLY A 91 -1.81 12.30 0.62
CA GLY A 91 -2.54 11.17 1.20
C GLY A 91 -1.80 9.84 1.07
N THR A 92 -1.13 9.60 -0.07
CA THR A 92 -0.30 8.41 -0.28
C THR A 92 0.86 8.36 0.73
N PHE A 93 1.56 9.47 0.93
CA PHE A 93 2.65 9.55 1.91
C PHE A 93 2.16 9.32 3.34
N VAL A 94 1.02 9.93 3.71
CA VAL A 94 0.40 9.73 5.02
C VAL A 94 0.00 8.26 5.21
N GLY A 95 -0.66 7.65 4.22
CA GLY A 95 -1.02 6.24 4.22
C GLY A 95 0.21 5.33 4.38
N GLY A 96 1.27 5.59 3.61
CA GLY A 96 2.55 4.87 3.73
C GLY A 96 3.17 5.00 5.12
N ALA A 97 3.19 6.20 5.70
CA ALA A 97 3.70 6.42 7.05
C ALA A 97 2.89 5.64 8.11
N LEU A 98 1.56 5.58 7.97
CA LEU A 98 0.70 4.77 8.83
C LEU A 98 0.96 3.28 8.67
N ALA A 99 1.20 2.80 7.46
CA ALA A 99 1.57 1.42 7.20
C ALA A 99 2.88 1.03 7.89
N VAL A 100 3.90 1.89 7.81
CA VAL A 100 5.18 1.69 8.49
C VAL A 100 5.00 1.67 10.02
N ARG A 101 4.18 2.57 10.56
CA ARG A 101 3.88 2.60 11.99
C ARG A 101 3.14 1.33 12.46
N ALA A 102 2.21 0.83 11.65
CA ALA A 102 1.51 -0.43 11.93
C ALA A 102 2.47 -1.62 11.92
N ASP A 103 3.33 -1.71 10.91
CA ASP A 103 4.34 -2.77 10.79
C ASP A 103 5.30 -2.81 11.99
N ARG A 104 5.71 -1.63 12.50
CA ARG A 104 6.57 -1.53 13.68
C ARG A 104 5.90 -2.03 14.96
N ARG A 105 4.58 -1.87 15.12
CA ARG A 105 3.85 -2.35 16.30
C ARG A 105 3.68 -3.86 16.35
N SER A 106 3.78 -4.55 15.22
CA SER A 106 3.51 -5.98 15.11
C SER A 106 4.73 -6.89 15.33
N ARG A 107 5.86 -6.37 15.84
CA ARG A 107 7.05 -7.20 16.12
C ARG A 107 6.80 -8.02 17.40
N PRO A 108 6.95 -9.37 17.37
CA PRO A 108 6.76 -10.19 18.54
C PRO A 108 7.81 -9.87 19.62
N PRO A 109 7.50 -10.11 20.91
CA PRO A 109 8.46 -10.03 21.99
C PRO A 109 9.69 -10.88 21.64
N ARG A 110 10.89 -10.32 21.77
CA ARG A 110 12.13 -11.09 21.65
C ARG A 110 12.09 -12.13 22.77
N LEU A 111 11.99 -13.40 22.41
CA LEU A 111 12.32 -14.49 23.34
C LEU A 111 13.85 -14.54 23.37
N ASP A 112 14.42 -13.82 24.31
CA ASP A 112 15.79 -13.97 24.78
C ASP A 112 15.93 -15.31 25.50
N ARG A 113 16.80 -16.17 24.97
CA ARG A 113 17.28 -17.41 25.59
C ARG A 113 18.77 -17.55 25.35
#